data_AF-A0A5Q2RLY5-F1
#
_entry.id   AF-A0A5Q2RLY5-F1
#
_cell.length_a   1.000
_cell.length_b   1.000
_cell.length_c   1.000
_cell.angle_alpha   90.00
_cell.angle_beta   90.00
_cell.angle_gamma   90.00
#
_symmetry.space_group_name_H-M   'P 1'
#
loop_
_entity.id
_entity.type
_entity.pdbx_description
1 polymer ?
#
loop_
_entity_poly.entity_id
_entity_poly.type
_entity_poly.pdbx_seq_one_letter_code
_entity_poly.pdbx_strand_id
1 'polypeptide(L)' 'MTPVRYRCTACGNLTRFDVTSTRRTRAFHHYTVGGALEVEDEEVLAEDVEEVSCRWCGNGAAVEAI' A
#
# COMPACT_ATOMS: atom_id res chain seq x y z
N MET A 1 1.94 -5.02 -10.29
CA MET A 1 3.07 -5.12 -9.35
C MET A 1 2.78 -6.26 -8.39
N THR A 2 3.74 -7.17 -8.16
CA THR A 2 3.55 -8.26 -7.18
C THR A 2 3.58 -7.65 -5.77
N PRO A 3 2.60 -7.93 -4.90
CA PRO A 3 2.61 -7.40 -3.55
C PRO A 3 3.84 -7.89 -2.78
N VAL A 4 4.60 -6.95 -2.23
CA VAL A 4 5.78 -7.23 -1.39
C VAL A 4 5.32 -7.92 -0.11
N ARG A 5 5.98 -9.02 0.27
CA ARG A 5 5.72 -9.67 1.55
C ARG A 5 6.68 -9.12 2.59
N TYR A 6 6.23 -9.07 3.83
CA TYR A 6 7.03 -8.58 4.95
C TYR A 6 7.14 -9.62 6.05
N ARG A 7 8.28 -9.59 6.75
CA ARG A 7 8.52 -10.36 7.96
C ARG A 7 9.04 -9.44 9.06
N CYS A 8 8.43 -9.52 10.24
CA CYS A 8 9.00 -8.92 11.43
C CYS A 8 9.97 -9.91 12.09
N THR A 9 11.26 -9.57 12.13
CA THR A 9 12.30 -10.40 12.77
C THR A 9 12.25 -10.33 14.29
N ALA A 10 11.61 -9.32 14.87
CA ALA A 10 11.46 -9.17 16.33
C ALA A 10 10.40 -10.09 16.96
N CYS A 11 9.27 -10.32 16.28
CA CYS A 11 8.15 -11.10 16.85
C CYS A 11 7.63 -12.23 15.94
N GLY A 12 8.17 -12.39 14.73
CA GLY A 12 7.78 -13.43 13.79
C GLY A 12 6.48 -13.17 13.03
N ASN A 13 5.89 -11.98 13.15
CA ASN A 13 4.69 -11.61 12.40
C ASN A 13 4.96 -11.59 10.88
N LEU A 14 4.01 -12.11 10.10
CA LEU A 14 4.06 -12.25 8.64
C LEU A 14 2.79 -11.74 7.94
N THR A 15 1.81 -11.23 8.69
CA THR A 15 0.45 -11.02 8.14
C THR A 15 -0.15 -9.65 8.40
N ARG A 16 0.38 -8.86 9.34
CA ARG A 16 -0.22 -7.57 9.74
C ARG A 16 0.83 -6.46 9.89
N PHE A 17 0.88 -5.54 8.93
CA PHE A 17 1.79 -4.41 8.92
C PHE A 17 1.01 -3.14 8.57
N ASP A 18 1.40 -2.03 9.17
CA ASP A 18 1.00 -0.72 8.69
C ASP A 18 2.04 -0.29 7.65
N VAL A 19 1.57 0.09 6.46
CA VAL A 19 2.41 0.47 5.31
C VAL A 19 2.02 1.87 4.88
N THR A 20 2.98 2.78 4.90
CA THR A 20 2.84 4.13 4.34
C THR A 20 3.49 4.14 2.97
N SER A 21 2.75 4.56 1.95
CA SER A 21 3.27 4.69 0.59
C SER A 21 2.73 5.91 -0.12
N THR A 22 3.57 6.47 -0.98
CA THR A 22 3.19 7.50 -1.94
C THR A 22 2.98 6.85 -3.30
N ARG A 23 1.78 7.04 -3.88
CA ARG A 23 1.40 6.46 -5.17
C ARG A 23 0.99 7.55 -6.14
N ARG A 24 1.53 7.51 -7.36
CA ARG A 24 1.12 8.37 -8.48
C ARG A 24 0.33 7.54 -9.47
N THR A 25 -0.93 7.90 -9.67
CA THR A 25 -1.85 7.19 -10.57
C THR A 25 -2.39 8.10 -11.66
N ARG A 26 -2.81 7.51 -12.76
CA ARG A 26 -3.66 8.13 -13.78
C ARG A 26 -4.97 7.34 -13.81
N ALA A 27 -6.09 8.04 -13.67
CA ALA A 27 -7.40 7.40 -13.62
C ALA A 27 -8.33 7.98 -14.70
N PHE A 28 -9.14 7.12 -15.32
CA PHE A 28 -10.22 7.53 -16.22
C PHE A 28 -11.50 7.75 -15.40
N HIS A 29 -11.86 9.02 -15.24
CA HIS A 29 -13.02 9.44 -14.46
C HIS A 29 -14.26 9.53 -15.35
N HIS A 30 -15.28 8.76 -15.03
CA HIS A 30 -16.60 8.88 -15.62
C HIS A 30 -17.55 9.51 -14.60
N TYR A 31 -18.05 10.70 -14.92
CA TYR A 31 -19.10 11.35 -14.13
C TYR A 31 -20.47 11.09 -14.76
N THR A 32 -21.41 10.65 -13.95
CA THR A 32 -22.83 10.68 -14.33
C THR A 32 -23.29 12.13 -14.51
N VAL A 33 -24.40 12.34 -15.23
CA VAL A 33 -25.03 13.67 -15.36
C VAL A 33 -25.36 14.29 -13.99
N GLY A 34 -25.68 13.46 -12.99
CA GLY A 34 -25.95 13.87 -11.61
C GLY A 34 -24.70 14.14 -10.76
N GLY A 35 -23.49 13.98 -11.31
CA GLY A 35 -22.23 14.30 -10.65
C GLY A 35 -21.60 13.18 -9.82
N ALA A 36 -22.19 11.97 -9.79
CA ALA A 36 -21.54 10.81 -9.18
C ALA A 36 -20.32 10.37 -10.00
N LEU A 37 -19.19 10.11 -9.32
CA LEU A 37 -17.93 9.66 -9.92
C LEU A 37 -17.82 8.14 -9.90
N GLU A 38 -17.48 7.57 -11.06
CA GLU A 38 -16.96 6.22 -11.23
C GLU A 38 -15.55 6.30 -11.84
N VAL A 39 -14.61 5.50 -11.31
CA VAL A 39 -13.28 5.34 -11.91
C VAL A 39 -13.30 4.02 -12.67
N GLU A 40 -13.39 4.08 -13.99
CA GLU A 40 -13.52 2.89 -14.84
C GLU A 40 -12.17 2.21 -15.10
N ASP A 41 -11.08 2.97 -15.11
CA ASP A 41 -9.73 2.46 -15.30
C ASP A 41 -8.73 3.27 -14.45
N GLU A 42 -7.75 2.59 -13.87
CA GLU A 42 -6.68 3.21 -13.09
C GLU A 42 -5.33 2.55 -13.42
N GLU A 43 -4.38 3.39 -13.83
CA GLU A 43 -2.99 3.01 -14.07
C GLU A 43 -2.11 3.56 -12.95
N VAL A 44 -1.36 2.68 -12.28
CA VAL A 44 -0.32 3.09 -11.32
C VAL A 44 0.97 3.40 -12.07
N LEU A 45 1.35 4.68 -12.09
CA LEU A 45 2.55 5.16 -12.79
C LEU A 45 3.82 5.03 -11.94
N ALA A 46 3.68 5.20 -10.63
CA ALA A 46 4.77 5.05 -9.67
C ALA A 46 4.21 4.75 -8.28
N GLU A 47 4.97 3.98 -7.51
CA GLU A 47 4.68 3.68 -6.11
C GLU A 47 6.00 3.63 -5.34
N ASP A 48 6.05 4.35 -4.22
CA ASP A 48 7.18 4.39 -3.30
C ASP A 48 6.68 4.03 -1.89
N VAL A 49 7.29 3.01 -1.28
CA VAL A 49 6.97 2.59 0.09
C VAL A 49 7.88 3.36 1.04
N GLU A 50 7.28 4.25 1.83
CA GLU A 50 8.00 5.19 2.70
C GLU A 50 8.33 4.56 4.05
N GLU A 51 7.38 3.81 4.62
CA GLU A 51 7.53 3.18 5.94
C GLU A 51 6.72 1.90 6.04
N VAL A 52 7.28 0.92 6.75
CA VAL A 52 6.56 -0.30 7.14
C VAL A 52 6.77 -0.55 8.63
N SER A 53 5.69 -0.72 9.38
CA SER A 53 5.74 -1.04 10.81
C SER A 53 4.96 -2.30 11.15
N CYS A 54 5.50 -3.11 12.06
CA CYS A 54 4.80 -4.31 12.52
C CYS A 54 3.65 -3.91 13.43
N ARG A 55 2.41 -4.11 12.99
CA ARG A 55 1.22 -3.73 13.78
C ARG A 55 1.04 -4.54 15.07
N TRP A 56 1.75 -5.66 15.20
CA TRP A 56 1.69 -6.49 16.41
C TRP A 56 2.57 -5.98 17.54
N CYS A 57 3.87 -5.73 17.27
CA CYS A 57 4.82 -5.29 18.30
C CYS A 57 5.17 -3.80 18.22
N GLY A 58 4.69 -3.09 17.20
CA GLY A 58 4.97 -1.68 16.96
C GLY A 58 6.36 -1.38 16.40
N ASN A 59 7.20 -2.39 16.16
CA ASN A 59 8.56 -2.17 15.68
C ASN A 59 8.59 -2.02 14.14
N GLY A 60 9.11 -0.90 13.66
CA GLY A 60 9.39 -0.67 12.24
C GLY A 60 10.79 -1.15 11.82
N ALA A 61 11.81 -0.95 12.67
CA ALA A 61 13.20 -1.28 12.32
C ALA A 61 13.48 -2.78 12.19
N ALA A 62 12.61 -3.63 12.74
CA ALA A 62 12.71 -5.09 12.63
C ALA A 62 11.84 -5.67 11.51
N VAL A 63 11.37 -4.86 10.56
CA VAL A 63 10.60 -5.35 9.41
C VAL A 63 11.50 -5.43 8.18
N GLU A 64 11.46 -6.58 7.51
CA GLU A 64 12.21 -6.86 6.29
C GLU A 64 11.27 -7.33 5.19
N ALA A 65 11.52 -6.90 3.95
CA ALA A 65 10.84 -7.41 2.77
C ALA A 65 11.39 -8.80 2.42
N ILE A 66 10.50 -9.74 2.07
CA ILE A 66 10.82 -11.13 1.74
C ILE A 66 10.17 -11.60 0.44
#